data_AF-A0A1J0RAI8-F1
#
_entry.id   AF-A0A1J0RAI8-F1
#
_cell.length_a   1.000
_cell.length_b   1.000
_cell.length_c   1.000
_cell.angle_alpha   90.00
_cell.angle_beta   90.00
_cell.angle_gamma   90.00
#
_symmetry.space_group_name_H-M   'P 1'
#
loop_
_entity.id
_entity.type
_entity.pdbx_description
1 polymer ?
#
loop_
_entity_poly.entity_id
_entity_poly.type
_entity_poly.pdbx_seq_one_letter_code
_entity_poly.pdbx_strand_id
1 'polypeptide(L)'
;MLNHIQTLQKANARASIYAAKNQYNSLARKAITLKAYYATQAAGSLNRYESTIVGSHVAAIATTSYLKGRIDDFMALLDSVKGTNNICLLQAKSADTAAARREDTLGGKACKLDAPNTTPAQYTAKLVKGDGYESLLHGANSGNNIAPAAATGHCNILLYHNTNGWAQTSPDGASTAMADYLKLATTAGISSFSGKTDLTHTGDDKTKPWKDAHEQITNLKRASNTGLINQTGKPSERGELKCLLAINLDDGSIAEPTKISAEIKKIFEDDTPEKIRETEDAISHEKIPAKTAGLHADKMLGEIEDIEQLEKLQYYYDVELLKNMQSLKKQLEEAQKPKQQQPTEDKEKVCNAAGNDKDKCKELKEKDCVFNKDGKDGEKCTLSKEAKKEAEKENQETEGRDGKPDCSKLLTQQACEDANKNGKKHCGWKKGGDSESDKEEACSALSVLL
;
A
#
# COMPACT_ATOMS: atom_id res chain seq x y z
N MET A 1 4.57 -0.93 12.90
CA MET A 1 3.83 -1.60 11.81
C MET A 1 3.12 -0.57 10.95
N LEU A 2 2.15 0.19 11.48
CA LEU A 2 1.53 1.29 10.72
C LEU A 2 2.55 2.32 10.21
N ASN A 3 3.54 2.70 11.03
CA ASN A 3 4.63 3.58 10.58
C ASN A 3 5.39 3.01 9.37
N HIS A 4 5.57 1.69 9.26
CA HIS A 4 6.24 1.08 8.11
C HIS A 4 5.38 1.20 6.84
N ILE A 5 4.06 1.00 6.95
CA ILE A 5 3.11 1.23 5.85
C ILE A 5 3.18 2.70 5.40
N GLN A 6 3.18 3.64 6.35
CA GLN A 6 3.33 5.06 6.05
C GLN A 6 4.67 5.38 5.37
N THR A 7 5.77 4.77 5.81
CA THR A 7 7.08 4.92 5.15
C THR A 7 7.02 4.45 3.68
N LEU A 8 6.36 3.32 3.41
CA LEU A 8 6.17 2.82 2.04
C LEU A 8 5.29 3.77 1.21
N GLN A 9 4.22 4.32 1.78
CA GLN A 9 3.37 5.32 1.12
C GLN A 9 4.14 6.58 0.75
N LYS A 10 4.98 7.10 1.67
CA LYS A 10 5.85 8.25 1.37
C LYS A 10 6.82 7.94 0.23
N ALA A 11 7.45 6.76 0.25
CA ALA A 11 8.39 6.35 -0.79
C ALA A 11 7.69 6.19 -2.15
N ASN A 12 6.48 5.63 -2.17
CA ASN A 12 5.63 5.56 -3.36
C ASN A 12 5.34 6.95 -3.94
N ALA A 13 4.86 7.88 -3.11
CA ALA A 13 4.51 9.23 -3.56
C ALA A 13 5.74 9.99 -4.07
N ARG A 14 6.88 9.92 -3.37
CA ARG A 14 8.15 10.52 -3.82
C ARG A 14 8.58 9.98 -5.18
N ALA A 15 8.54 8.66 -5.37
CA ALA A 15 8.87 8.04 -6.66
C ALA A 15 7.90 8.45 -7.76
N SER A 16 6.60 8.59 -7.45
CA SER A 16 5.59 9.09 -8.40
C SER A 16 5.86 10.53 -8.82
N ILE A 17 6.12 11.43 -7.86
CA ILE A 17 6.45 12.83 -8.12
C ILE A 17 7.69 12.94 -9.00
N TYR A 18 8.74 12.20 -8.66
CA TYR A 18 9.97 12.19 -9.45
C TYR A 18 9.72 11.77 -10.90
N ALA A 19 8.98 10.66 -11.09
CA ALA A 19 8.66 10.15 -12.42
C ALA A 19 7.87 11.17 -13.25
N ALA A 20 6.84 11.80 -12.67
CA ALA A 20 6.02 12.79 -13.35
C ALA A 20 6.82 14.06 -13.70
N LYS A 21 7.66 14.53 -12.78
CA LYS A 21 8.52 15.71 -13.00
C LYS A 21 9.61 15.46 -14.06
N ASN A 22 10.17 14.26 -14.11
CA ASN A 22 11.37 13.95 -14.89
C ASN A 22 11.12 12.96 -16.06
N GLN A 23 9.95 13.03 -16.71
CA GLN A 23 9.46 12.10 -17.73
C GLN A 23 10.44 11.70 -18.87
N TYR A 24 11.43 12.53 -19.21
CA TYR A 24 12.42 12.23 -20.27
C TYR A 24 13.76 11.70 -19.74
N ASN A 25 13.90 11.59 -18.42
CA ASN A 25 15.10 11.08 -17.77
C ASN A 25 15.06 9.54 -17.78
N SER A 26 16.20 8.89 -18.06
CA SER A 26 16.35 7.44 -17.95
C SER A 26 15.99 6.92 -16.55
N LEU A 27 16.16 7.76 -15.52
CA LEU A 27 15.79 7.46 -14.14
C LEU A 27 14.27 7.42 -13.90
N ALA A 28 13.44 8.01 -14.78
CA ALA A 28 11.99 8.00 -14.63
C ALA A 28 11.42 6.57 -14.68
N ARG A 29 11.96 5.71 -15.55
CA ARG A 29 11.55 4.29 -15.59
C ARG A 29 11.86 3.59 -14.27
N LYS A 30 13.05 3.82 -13.68
CA LYS A 30 13.42 3.28 -12.37
C LYS A 30 12.46 3.76 -11.27
N ALA A 31 12.12 5.05 -11.29
CA ALA A 31 11.18 5.65 -10.34
C ALA A 31 9.76 5.07 -10.49
N ILE A 32 9.25 4.86 -11.71
CA ILE A 32 7.95 4.20 -11.94
C ILE A 32 7.94 2.78 -11.39
N THR A 33 9.01 2.01 -11.58
CA THR A 33 9.14 0.66 -11.01
C THR A 33 9.13 0.70 -9.48
N LEU A 34 9.87 1.62 -8.85
CA LEU A 34 9.87 1.78 -7.40
C LEU A 34 8.52 2.26 -6.86
N LYS A 35 7.85 3.17 -7.56
CA LYS A 35 6.47 3.59 -7.26
C LYS A 35 5.58 2.36 -7.13
N ALA A 36 5.50 1.54 -8.17
CA ALA A 36 4.66 0.34 -8.15
C ALA A 36 5.05 -0.62 -7.01
N TYR A 37 6.34 -0.85 -6.80
CA TYR A 37 6.87 -1.71 -5.74
C TYR A 37 6.47 -1.27 -4.33
N TYR A 38 6.60 0.01 -3.99
CA TYR A 38 6.19 0.49 -2.68
C TYR A 38 4.67 0.50 -2.50
N ALA A 39 3.90 0.77 -3.57
CA ALA A 39 2.44 0.69 -3.51
C ALA A 39 1.96 -0.74 -3.21
N THR A 40 2.49 -1.74 -3.92
CA THR A 40 2.11 -3.14 -3.69
C THR A 40 2.57 -3.63 -2.32
N GLN A 41 3.77 -3.25 -1.88
CA GLN A 41 4.21 -3.56 -0.51
C GLN A 41 3.33 -2.90 0.55
N ALA A 42 2.94 -1.64 0.37
CA ALA A 42 2.06 -0.95 1.32
C ALA A 42 0.69 -1.63 1.39
N ALA A 43 0.09 -1.95 0.24
CA ALA A 43 -1.19 -2.64 0.15
C ALA A 43 -1.13 -4.05 0.77
N GLY A 44 -0.12 -4.86 0.43
CA GLY A 44 0.05 -6.20 1.01
C GLY A 44 0.32 -6.15 2.52
N SER A 45 1.04 -5.12 2.98
CA SER A 45 1.28 -4.87 4.41
C SER A 45 0.01 -4.47 5.16
N LEU A 46 -0.84 -3.63 4.56
CA LEU A 46 -2.13 -3.25 5.12
C LEU A 46 -3.07 -4.46 5.20
N ASN A 47 -3.17 -5.24 4.12
CA ASN A 47 -3.99 -6.46 4.11
C ASN A 47 -3.54 -7.46 5.19
N ARG A 48 -2.22 -7.68 5.36
CA ARG A 48 -1.69 -8.50 6.46
C ARG A 48 -2.06 -7.93 7.83
N TYR A 49 -1.98 -6.61 7.98
CA TYR A 49 -2.34 -5.93 9.22
C TYR A 49 -3.80 -6.20 9.59
N GLU A 50 -4.72 -5.98 8.66
CA GLU A 50 -6.17 -6.16 8.84
C GLU A 50 -6.56 -7.64 9.07
N SER A 51 -6.05 -8.55 8.23
CA SER A 51 -6.48 -9.95 8.22
C SER A 51 -5.89 -10.81 9.35
N THR A 52 -4.71 -10.46 9.88
CA THR A 52 -3.99 -11.33 10.83
C THR A 52 -3.46 -10.63 12.07
N ILE A 53 -2.88 -9.44 11.92
CA ILE A 53 -2.13 -8.81 13.01
C ILE A 53 -3.05 -8.19 14.05
N VAL A 54 -4.08 -7.45 13.61
CA VAL A 54 -5.05 -6.82 14.52
C VAL A 54 -5.72 -7.89 15.39
N GLY A 55 -6.17 -8.99 14.78
CA GLY A 55 -6.75 -10.12 15.50
C GLY A 55 -5.80 -10.70 16.55
N SER A 56 -4.52 -10.91 16.19
CA SER A 56 -3.50 -11.38 17.14
C SER A 56 -3.27 -10.41 18.30
N HIS A 57 -3.23 -9.10 18.05
CA HIS A 57 -3.04 -8.09 19.10
C HIS A 57 -4.25 -8.03 20.05
N VAL A 58 -5.46 -8.02 19.50
CA VAL A 58 -6.70 -8.00 20.30
C VAL A 58 -6.82 -9.27 21.13
N ALA A 59 -6.53 -10.44 20.55
CA ALA A 59 -6.55 -11.71 21.28
C ALA A 59 -5.56 -11.70 22.45
N ALA A 60 -4.32 -11.24 22.24
CA ALA A 60 -3.33 -11.12 23.29
C ALA A 60 -3.75 -10.14 24.40
N ILE A 61 -4.31 -8.98 24.04
CA ILE A 61 -4.82 -8.02 25.03
C ILE A 61 -5.95 -8.66 25.86
N ALA A 62 -6.91 -9.31 25.21
CA ALA A 62 -8.07 -9.90 25.87
C ALA A 62 -7.65 -11.01 26.85
N THR A 63 -6.85 -11.98 26.39
CA THR A 63 -6.47 -13.13 27.22
C THR A 63 -5.56 -12.74 28.37
N THR A 64 -4.59 -11.86 28.14
CA THR A 64 -3.66 -11.41 29.18
C THR A 64 -4.31 -10.49 30.20
N SER A 65 -5.21 -9.60 29.78
CA SER A 65 -5.95 -8.71 30.70
C SER A 65 -6.93 -9.51 31.54
N TYR A 66 -7.63 -10.48 30.94
CA TYR A 66 -8.52 -11.37 31.68
C TYR A 66 -7.76 -12.16 32.75
N LEU A 67 -6.63 -12.79 32.37
CA LEU A 67 -5.79 -13.50 33.32
C LEU A 67 -5.26 -12.59 34.44
N LYS A 68 -4.77 -11.40 34.08
CA LYS A 68 -4.30 -10.41 35.07
C LYS A 68 -5.41 -10.05 36.06
N GLY A 69 -6.64 -9.80 35.62
CA GLY A 69 -7.76 -9.54 36.53
C GLY A 69 -8.00 -10.69 37.51
N ARG A 70 -7.98 -11.95 37.04
CA ARG A 70 -8.14 -13.13 37.91
C ARG A 70 -7.03 -13.27 38.96
N ILE A 71 -5.82 -12.83 38.64
CA ILE A 71 -4.69 -12.81 39.59
C ILE A 71 -4.83 -11.63 40.55
N ASP A 72 -5.09 -10.43 40.02
CA ASP A 72 -5.16 -9.19 40.78
C ASP A 72 -6.28 -9.23 41.82
N ASP A 73 -7.48 -9.71 41.47
CA ASP A 73 -8.63 -9.81 42.39
C ASP A 73 -8.29 -10.70 43.60
N PHE A 74 -7.69 -11.85 43.36
CA PHE A 74 -7.34 -12.77 44.44
C PHE A 74 -6.13 -12.25 45.25
N MET A 75 -5.15 -11.62 44.59
CA MET A 75 -4.05 -10.95 45.29
C MET A 75 -4.54 -9.80 46.16
N ALA A 76 -5.51 -9.00 45.69
CA ALA A 76 -6.13 -7.93 46.46
C ALA A 76 -6.89 -8.47 47.66
N LEU A 77 -7.62 -9.58 47.49
CA LEU A 77 -8.28 -10.27 48.60
C LEU A 77 -7.27 -10.71 49.67
N LEU A 78 -6.20 -11.41 49.28
CA LEU A 78 -5.16 -11.84 50.23
C LEU A 78 -4.48 -10.65 50.90
N ASP A 79 -4.23 -9.57 50.15
CA ASP A 79 -3.60 -8.37 50.68
C ASP A 79 -4.49 -7.58 51.66
N SER A 80 -5.81 -7.70 51.54
CA SER A 80 -6.76 -7.10 52.48
C SER A 80 -6.79 -7.80 53.84
N VAL A 81 -6.35 -9.06 53.91
CA VAL A 81 -6.33 -9.85 55.15
C VAL A 81 -5.02 -9.64 55.90
N LYS A 82 -5.00 -8.58 56.73
CA LYS A 82 -3.87 -8.20 57.58
C LYS A 82 -4.35 -7.82 58.98
N GLY A 83 -3.95 -8.60 59.97
CA GLY A 83 -4.19 -8.37 61.39
C GLY A 83 -3.24 -9.19 62.26
N THR A 84 -3.48 -9.24 63.57
CA THR A 84 -2.59 -9.95 64.51
C THR A 84 -2.53 -11.46 64.25
N ASN A 85 -3.67 -12.09 63.99
CA ASN A 85 -3.78 -13.55 63.77
C ASN A 85 -4.21 -13.92 62.35
N ASN A 86 -4.49 -12.93 61.50
CA ASN A 86 -4.99 -13.14 60.13
C ASN A 86 -4.04 -12.45 59.16
N ILE A 87 -3.17 -13.22 58.51
CA ILE A 87 -2.12 -12.71 57.63
C ILE A 87 -1.99 -13.63 56.42
N CYS A 88 -2.35 -13.11 55.24
CA CYS A 88 -2.38 -13.90 54.01
C CYS A 88 -1.18 -13.68 53.07
N LEU A 89 -0.54 -12.50 53.12
CA LEU A 89 0.67 -12.21 52.36
C LEU A 89 1.81 -11.88 53.32
N LEU A 90 2.83 -12.72 53.34
CA LEU A 90 3.94 -12.65 54.30
C LEU A 90 5.18 -11.96 53.71
N GLN A 91 5.95 -11.30 54.57
CA GLN A 91 7.22 -10.70 54.23
C GLN A 91 8.29 -11.80 54.10
N ALA A 92 8.72 -12.07 52.87
CA ALA A 92 9.70 -13.11 52.55
C ALA A 92 9.29 -14.48 53.15
N LYS A 93 10.17 -15.13 53.93
CA LYS A 93 9.90 -16.42 54.61
C LYS A 93 9.48 -16.25 56.08
N SER A 94 9.05 -15.04 56.49
CA SER A 94 8.55 -14.83 57.85
C SER A 94 7.29 -15.66 58.11
N ALA A 95 7.13 -16.12 59.35
CA ALA A 95 5.95 -16.87 59.76
C ALA A 95 4.75 -15.98 60.17
N ASP A 96 5.02 -14.75 60.66
CA ASP A 96 4.00 -13.88 61.26
C ASP A 96 4.09 -12.41 60.80
N THR A 97 5.00 -12.07 59.89
CA THR A 97 5.15 -10.68 59.43
C THR A 97 4.43 -10.48 58.11
N ALA A 98 3.40 -9.63 58.08
CA ALA A 98 2.73 -9.25 56.85
C ALA A 98 3.66 -8.48 55.89
N ALA A 99 3.53 -8.72 54.59
CA ALA A 99 4.19 -7.93 53.56
C ALA A 99 3.63 -6.50 53.56
N ALA A 100 4.53 -5.50 53.60
CA ALA A 100 4.13 -4.10 53.58
C ALA A 100 3.74 -3.66 52.16
N ARG A 101 2.55 -3.07 52.00
CA ARG A 101 2.18 -2.36 50.77
C ARG A 101 2.69 -0.92 50.83
N ARG A 102 3.32 -0.46 49.74
CA ARG A 102 3.72 0.93 49.54
C ARG A 102 3.48 1.26 48.07
N GLU A 103 2.45 2.04 47.80
CA GLU A 103 2.02 2.39 46.44
C GLU A 103 1.91 1.13 45.56
N ASP A 104 2.67 1.08 44.46
CA ASP A 104 2.71 0.00 43.47
C ASP A 104 3.55 -1.21 43.90
N THR A 105 3.96 -1.30 45.17
CA THR A 105 4.81 -2.39 45.69
C THR A 105 4.20 -3.14 46.87
N LEU A 106 4.52 -4.43 46.96
CA LEU A 106 4.21 -5.32 48.07
C LEU A 106 5.48 -6.05 48.51
N GLY A 107 5.85 -5.92 49.79
CA GLY A 107 7.06 -6.52 50.35
C GLY A 107 8.36 -6.04 49.67
N GLY A 108 8.33 -4.84 49.05
CA GLY A 108 9.43 -4.28 48.26
C GLY A 108 9.51 -4.79 46.81
N LYS A 109 8.52 -5.56 46.34
CA LYS A 109 8.42 -6.02 44.94
C LYS A 109 7.31 -5.28 44.21
N ALA A 110 7.53 -4.98 42.93
CA ALA A 110 6.49 -4.39 42.08
C ALA A 110 5.26 -5.33 42.01
N CYS A 111 4.10 -4.82 42.41
CA CYS A 111 2.86 -5.57 42.51
C CYS A 111 1.66 -4.59 42.43
N LYS A 112 1.52 -3.98 41.25
CA LYS A 112 0.42 -3.07 40.93
C LYS A 112 -0.81 -3.87 40.55
N LEU A 113 -1.84 -3.78 41.40
CA LEU A 113 -3.12 -4.49 41.26
C LEU A 113 -4.17 -3.61 40.55
N ASP A 114 -3.75 -2.96 39.47
CA ASP A 114 -4.60 -2.10 38.65
C ASP A 114 -4.58 -2.58 37.20
N ALA A 115 -5.57 -2.13 36.42
CA ALA A 115 -5.60 -2.34 34.98
C ALA A 115 -4.28 -1.86 34.31
N PRO A 116 -3.78 -2.57 33.29
CA PRO A 116 -2.56 -2.16 32.59
C PRO A 116 -2.75 -0.82 31.87
N ASN A 117 -1.68 -0.03 31.78
CA ASN A 117 -1.68 1.16 30.94
C ASN A 117 -1.59 0.78 29.45
N THR A 118 -2.12 1.64 28.58
CA THR A 118 -2.10 1.45 27.13
C THR A 118 -0.96 2.21 26.45
N THR A 119 -0.03 2.76 27.24
CA THR A 119 1.14 3.47 26.71
C THR A 119 2.05 2.50 25.97
N PRO A 120 2.51 2.84 24.74
CA PRO A 120 3.39 1.97 23.97
C PRO A 120 4.68 1.63 24.75
N ALA A 121 4.93 0.33 24.93
CA ALA A 121 6.14 -0.18 25.56
C ALA A 121 6.68 -1.39 24.81
N GLN A 122 8.01 -1.57 24.82
CA GLN A 122 8.64 -2.76 24.25
C GLN A 122 8.40 -3.96 25.18
N TYR A 123 7.76 -5.01 24.65
CA TYR A 123 7.62 -6.25 25.39
C TYR A 123 8.97 -6.96 25.52
N THR A 124 9.36 -7.32 26.75
CA THR A 124 10.53 -8.18 27.00
C THR A 124 10.03 -9.52 27.53
N ALA A 125 10.42 -10.62 26.89
CA ALA A 125 10.00 -11.99 27.23
C ALA A 125 10.69 -12.53 28.50
N LYS A 126 10.69 -11.74 29.59
CA LYS A 126 11.38 -12.09 30.83
C LYS A 126 10.59 -13.08 31.68
N LEU A 127 9.28 -12.87 31.80
CA LEU A 127 8.41 -13.63 32.71
C LEU A 127 7.53 -14.67 31.99
N VAL A 128 7.28 -14.49 30.69
CA VAL A 128 6.57 -15.46 29.86
C VAL A 128 7.45 -15.80 28.67
N LYS A 129 7.93 -17.04 28.66
CA LYS A 129 8.82 -17.62 27.63
C LYS A 129 8.12 -18.74 26.88
N GLY A 130 8.76 -19.23 25.83
CA GLY A 130 8.24 -20.34 25.02
C GLY A 130 7.90 -21.60 25.85
N ASP A 131 8.64 -21.86 26.93
CA ASP A 131 8.45 -23.03 27.80
C ASP A 131 7.54 -22.76 29.01
N GLY A 132 7.02 -21.53 29.18
CA GLY A 132 6.01 -21.20 30.18
C GLY A 132 6.25 -19.92 30.97
N TYR A 133 5.70 -19.91 32.16
CA TYR A 133 5.78 -18.80 33.10
C TYR A 133 7.02 -18.95 33.99
N GLU A 134 7.96 -18.03 33.87
CA GLU A 134 9.19 -18.01 34.64
C GLU A 134 8.93 -17.66 36.09
N SER A 135 9.67 -18.31 37.00
CA SER A 135 9.60 -18.10 38.45
C SER A 135 8.26 -18.41 39.13
N LEU A 136 7.23 -18.88 38.40
CA LEU A 136 6.06 -19.46 39.05
C LEU A 136 6.43 -20.80 39.68
N LEU A 137 5.93 -21.01 40.90
CA LEU A 137 6.06 -22.29 41.59
C LEU A 137 5.00 -23.26 41.07
N HIS A 138 5.28 -24.56 41.15
CA HIS A 138 4.41 -25.60 40.60
C HIS A 138 4.30 -26.80 41.53
N GLY A 139 3.18 -27.52 41.42
CA GLY A 139 2.97 -28.80 42.10
C GLY A 139 2.70 -28.67 43.60
N ALA A 140 2.97 -29.77 44.31
CA ALA A 140 2.69 -29.90 45.73
C ALA A 140 3.47 -28.88 46.58
N ASN A 141 2.89 -28.49 47.72
CA ASN A 141 3.61 -27.72 48.72
C ASN A 141 4.78 -28.55 49.26
N SER A 142 6.01 -28.18 48.89
CA SER A 142 7.22 -28.82 49.39
C SER A 142 8.14 -27.76 49.98
N GLY A 143 8.64 -28.01 51.20
CA GLY A 143 9.57 -27.09 51.87
C GLY A 143 8.99 -25.72 52.22
N ASN A 144 7.69 -25.64 52.56
CA ASN A 144 7.02 -24.39 52.95
C ASN A 144 7.03 -23.32 51.85
N ASN A 145 6.80 -23.73 50.61
CA ASN A 145 6.86 -22.86 49.43
C ASN A 145 5.55 -22.09 49.18
N ILE A 146 4.42 -22.51 49.78
CA ILE A 146 3.12 -21.80 49.73
C ILE A 146 2.81 -21.12 51.07
N ALA A 147 3.02 -21.82 52.17
CA ALA A 147 2.84 -21.31 53.53
C ALA A 147 4.01 -21.74 54.41
N PRO A 148 4.44 -20.91 55.38
CA PRO A 148 5.43 -21.28 56.38
C PRO A 148 4.93 -22.42 57.28
N ALA A 149 5.82 -22.98 58.10
CA ALA A 149 5.40 -23.84 59.21
C ALA A 149 4.45 -23.08 60.15
N ALA A 150 3.58 -23.82 60.85
CA ALA A 150 2.54 -23.26 61.71
C ALA A 150 3.10 -22.21 62.70
N ALA A 151 2.45 -21.05 62.72
CA ALA A 151 2.74 -19.92 63.60
C ALA A 151 1.41 -19.25 64.04
N THR A 152 1.47 -18.04 64.58
CA THR A 152 0.27 -17.32 65.07
C THR A 152 -0.57 -16.71 63.96
N GLY A 153 0.05 -16.36 62.83
CA GLY A 153 -0.63 -15.85 61.64
C GLY A 153 -1.28 -16.98 60.84
N HIS A 154 -2.57 -16.83 60.55
CA HIS A 154 -3.34 -17.76 59.73
C HIS A 154 -3.91 -17.06 58.48
N CYS A 155 -4.11 -17.84 57.42
CA CYS A 155 -4.82 -17.40 56.23
C CYS A 155 -5.85 -18.43 55.80
N ASN A 156 -7.03 -18.34 56.41
CA ASN A 156 -8.10 -19.32 56.18
C ASN A 156 -8.62 -19.31 54.73
N ILE A 157 -8.43 -18.20 53.99
CA ILE A 157 -8.79 -18.08 52.56
C ILE A 157 -8.03 -19.09 51.69
N LEU A 158 -6.80 -19.44 52.07
CA LEU A 158 -5.97 -20.39 51.31
C LEU A 158 -6.39 -21.85 51.55
N LEU A 159 -7.42 -22.13 52.34
CA LEU A 159 -7.86 -23.49 52.66
C LEU A 159 -9.38 -23.63 52.57
N TYR A 160 -9.87 -24.55 51.74
CA TYR A 160 -11.30 -24.88 51.67
C TYR A 160 -11.59 -26.03 52.63
N HIS A 161 -11.56 -25.77 53.95
CA HIS A 161 -11.75 -26.78 55.01
C HIS A 161 -12.52 -26.19 56.19
N ASN A 162 -13.26 -27.01 56.93
CA ASN A 162 -14.20 -26.54 57.96
C ASN A 162 -13.59 -26.27 59.34
N THR A 163 -12.36 -26.70 59.58
CA THR A 163 -11.66 -26.45 60.87
C THR A 163 -10.69 -25.28 60.79
N ASN A 164 -9.94 -25.19 59.69
CA ASN A 164 -8.78 -24.29 59.56
C ASN A 164 -8.89 -23.42 58.29
N GLY A 165 -10.03 -23.47 57.62
CA GLY A 165 -10.27 -22.81 56.34
C GLY A 165 -11.52 -21.94 56.39
N TRP A 166 -11.97 -21.50 55.23
CA TRP A 166 -13.11 -20.58 55.11
C TRP A 166 -14.47 -21.28 55.07
N ALA A 167 -14.52 -22.60 54.96
CA ALA A 167 -15.77 -23.34 54.93
C ALA A 167 -16.39 -23.44 56.34
N GLN A 168 -17.72 -23.36 56.45
CA GLN A 168 -18.42 -23.59 57.72
C GLN A 168 -18.67 -25.09 57.98
N THR A 169 -18.96 -25.84 56.92
CA THR A 169 -19.20 -27.29 56.94
C THR A 169 -18.21 -27.99 56.04
N SER A 170 -18.22 -29.33 56.06
CA SER A 170 -17.34 -30.14 55.22
C SER A 170 -17.36 -29.66 53.77
N PRO A 171 -16.18 -29.52 53.12
CA PRO A 171 -16.07 -29.09 51.74
C PRO A 171 -16.86 -29.99 50.79
N ASP A 172 -17.66 -29.38 49.92
CA ASP A 172 -18.32 -30.09 48.82
C ASP A 172 -17.58 -29.78 47.52
N GLY A 173 -16.67 -30.68 47.12
CA GLY A 173 -15.87 -30.57 45.92
C GLY A 173 -14.54 -29.81 46.06
N ALA A 174 -13.87 -29.59 44.93
CA ALA A 174 -12.61 -28.86 44.87
C ALA A 174 -12.85 -27.36 44.65
N SER A 175 -12.02 -26.52 45.28
CA SER A 175 -12.03 -25.07 45.07
C SER A 175 -10.66 -24.59 44.62
N THR A 176 -10.65 -23.53 43.83
CA THR A 176 -9.45 -23.01 43.19
C THR A 176 -9.46 -21.49 43.16
N ALA A 177 -8.29 -20.89 42.91
CA ALA A 177 -8.11 -19.46 42.80
C ALA A 177 -7.08 -19.12 41.71
N MET A 178 -7.05 -17.84 41.33
CA MET A 178 -6.16 -17.32 40.28
C MET A 178 -6.27 -18.12 38.97
N ALA A 179 -7.50 -18.30 38.47
CA ALA A 179 -7.79 -19.12 37.28
C ALA A 179 -7.16 -20.53 37.36
N ASP A 180 -7.44 -21.23 38.47
CA ASP A 180 -7.00 -22.60 38.74
C ASP A 180 -5.49 -22.82 38.84
N TYR A 181 -4.72 -21.73 38.98
CA TYR A 181 -3.31 -21.86 39.36
C TYR A 181 -3.14 -22.34 40.80
N LEU A 182 -3.90 -21.77 41.74
CA LEU A 182 -3.88 -22.18 43.14
C LEU A 182 -5.03 -23.15 43.42
N LYS A 183 -4.70 -24.37 43.83
CA LYS A 183 -5.65 -25.43 44.23
C LYS A 183 -5.80 -25.42 45.75
N LEU A 184 -7.00 -25.12 46.23
CA LEU A 184 -7.29 -25.03 47.67
C LEU A 184 -7.50 -26.44 48.23
N ALA A 185 -6.74 -26.80 49.26
CA ALA A 185 -6.88 -28.11 49.89
C ALA A 185 -8.21 -28.23 50.64
N THR A 186 -8.81 -29.43 50.55
CA THR A 186 -10.07 -29.80 51.23
C THR A 186 -9.87 -30.59 52.52
N THR A 187 -8.62 -30.97 52.81
CA THR A 187 -8.20 -31.55 54.07
C THR A 187 -7.38 -30.51 54.84
N ALA A 188 -7.06 -30.76 56.11
CA ALA A 188 -6.18 -29.88 56.90
C ALA A 188 -4.74 -29.74 56.33
N GLY A 189 -4.45 -30.33 55.17
CA GLY A 189 -3.20 -30.17 54.42
C GLY A 189 -3.07 -28.82 53.72
N ILE A 190 -1.91 -28.58 53.11
CA ILE A 190 -1.56 -27.30 52.50
C ILE A 190 -1.94 -27.33 51.01
N SER A 191 -2.48 -26.22 50.52
CA SER A 191 -2.82 -25.98 49.11
C SER A 191 -1.64 -26.25 48.16
N SER A 192 -1.92 -26.44 46.88
CA SER A 192 -0.90 -26.74 45.86
C SER A 192 -1.05 -25.83 44.64
N PHE A 193 0.00 -25.77 43.82
CA PHE A 193 -0.05 -25.08 42.54
C PHE A 193 -0.29 -26.07 41.39
N SER A 194 -0.93 -25.61 40.33
CA SER A 194 -1.01 -26.34 39.06
C SER A 194 0.38 -26.63 38.48
N GLY A 195 0.47 -27.70 37.70
CA GLY A 195 1.73 -28.13 37.09
C GLY A 195 2.17 -27.18 35.98
N LYS A 196 3.48 -27.13 35.68
CA LYS A 196 4.03 -26.27 34.61
C LYS A 196 3.32 -26.51 33.27
N THR A 197 3.08 -27.77 32.92
CA THR A 197 2.45 -28.19 31.66
C THR A 197 0.96 -27.83 31.57
N ASP A 198 0.27 -27.76 32.70
CA ASP A 198 -1.16 -27.40 32.79
C ASP A 198 -1.39 -25.94 32.38
N LEU A 199 -0.35 -25.10 32.54
CA LEU A 199 -0.38 -23.68 32.20
C LEU A 199 -0.02 -23.39 30.74
N THR A 200 0.47 -24.36 29.95
CA THR A 200 1.06 -24.10 28.62
C THR A 200 0.63 -25.05 27.49
N HIS A 201 0.43 -26.35 27.75
CA HIS A 201 0.25 -27.34 26.67
C HIS A 201 -1.06 -28.11 26.78
N THR A 202 -1.35 -28.66 27.96
CA THR A 202 -2.51 -29.53 28.20
C THR A 202 -2.89 -29.43 29.67
N GLY A 203 -3.90 -28.63 29.97
CA GLY A 203 -4.60 -28.63 31.25
C GLY A 203 -6.10 -28.76 31.00
N ASP A 204 -6.84 -29.24 32.01
CA ASP A 204 -8.30 -29.12 32.09
C ASP A 204 -8.78 -27.75 31.57
N ASP A 205 -10.01 -27.65 31.06
CA ASP A 205 -10.68 -26.39 30.65
C ASP A 205 -10.56 -25.26 31.69
N LYS A 206 -10.23 -25.63 32.92
CA LYS A 206 -10.04 -24.80 34.09
C LYS A 206 -8.79 -23.91 34.08
N THR A 207 -7.60 -24.39 33.67
CA THR A 207 -6.38 -23.55 33.56
C THR A 207 -6.27 -22.82 32.23
N LYS A 208 -7.32 -22.90 31.40
CA LYS A 208 -7.42 -22.26 30.10
C LYS A 208 -6.99 -20.79 30.06
N PRO A 209 -7.31 -19.91 31.05
CA PRO A 209 -6.87 -18.52 31.00
C PRO A 209 -5.35 -18.35 31.01
N TRP A 210 -4.62 -19.22 31.71
CA TRP A 210 -3.16 -19.25 31.69
C TRP A 210 -2.62 -19.73 30.35
N LYS A 211 -3.19 -20.81 29.81
CA LYS A 211 -2.80 -21.33 28.50
C LYS A 211 -3.03 -20.32 27.39
N ASP A 212 -4.23 -19.75 27.31
CA ASP A 212 -4.61 -18.80 26.27
C ASP A 212 -3.71 -17.56 26.32
N ALA A 213 -3.40 -17.03 27.51
CA ALA A 213 -2.47 -15.91 27.65
C ALA A 213 -1.04 -16.29 27.19
N HIS A 214 -0.55 -17.48 27.56
CA HIS A 214 0.76 -17.96 27.15
C HIS A 214 0.85 -18.11 25.63
N GLU A 215 -0.14 -18.76 25.02
CA GLU A 215 -0.22 -18.98 23.57
C GLU A 215 -0.25 -17.64 22.81
N GLN A 216 -1.09 -16.70 23.24
CA GLN A 216 -1.18 -15.41 22.55
C GLN A 216 0.09 -14.54 22.72
N ILE A 217 0.76 -14.58 23.88
CA ILE A 217 2.02 -13.86 24.09
C ILE A 217 3.14 -14.45 23.22
N THR A 218 3.24 -15.78 23.17
CA THR A 218 4.31 -16.49 22.43
C THR A 218 4.12 -16.40 20.92
N ASN A 219 2.87 -16.42 20.44
CA ASN A 219 2.54 -16.31 19.02
C ASN A 219 2.24 -14.87 18.55
N LEU A 220 2.43 -13.87 19.42
CA LEU A 220 2.14 -12.47 19.12
C LEU A 220 2.84 -12.02 17.83
N LYS A 221 2.04 -11.50 16.91
CA LYS A 221 2.53 -10.93 15.65
C LYS A 221 3.26 -9.61 15.90
N ARG A 222 4.54 -9.54 15.54
CA ARG A 222 5.46 -8.40 15.71
C ARG A 222 6.04 -8.00 14.36
N ALA A 223 6.49 -6.75 14.24
CA ALA A 223 6.97 -6.24 12.95
C ALA A 223 8.07 -7.13 12.34
N SER A 224 8.96 -7.65 13.19
CA SER A 224 10.06 -8.54 12.81
C SER A 224 9.64 -9.95 12.36
N ASN A 225 8.44 -10.43 12.72
CA ASN A 225 7.98 -11.78 12.38
C ASN A 225 6.73 -11.80 11.47
N THR A 226 6.23 -10.64 11.06
CA THR A 226 5.06 -10.50 10.18
C THR A 226 5.43 -10.16 8.73
N GLY A 227 6.72 -10.07 8.39
CA GLY A 227 7.17 -9.60 7.08
C GLY A 227 6.80 -8.13 6.81
N LEU A 228 6.56 -7.34 7.87
CA LEU A 228 6.35 -5.89 7.80
C LEU A 228 7.69 -5.15 7.98
N ILE A 229 8.66 -5.60 7.21
CA ILE A 229 9.99 -5.03 7.08
C ILE A 229 10.29 -4.90 5.59
N ASN A 230 11.13 -3.93 5.22
CA ASN A 230 11.59 -3.82 3.84
C ASN A 230 12.28 -5.14 3.43
N GLN A 231 11.94 -5.63 2.24
CA GLN A 231 12.62 -6.79 1.66
C GLN A 231 14.08 -6.43 1.37
N THR A 232 15.00 -7.20 1.94
CA THR A 232 16.44 -7.07 1.75
C THR A 232 16.94 -8.09 0.72
N GLY A 233 18.23 -8.06 0.39
CA GLY A 233 18.82 -8.94 -0.61
C GLY A 233 18.61 -8.43 -2.04
N LYS A 234 18.93 -9.29 -3.01
CA LYS A 234 18.94 -8.93 -4.42
C LYS A 234 17.54 -8.49 -4.87
N PRO A 235 17.44 -7.43 -5.70
CA PRO A 235 16.15 -6.99 -6.23
C PRO A 235 15.32 -8.12 -6.86
N SER A 236 15.93 -9.06 -7.59
CA SER A 236 15.23 -10.21 -8.19
C SER A 236 14.67 -11.23 -7.19
N GLU A 237 15.16 -11.23 -5.95
CA GLU A 237 14.70 -12.11 -4.86
C GLU A 237 13.58 -11.45 -4.02
N ARG A 238 13.31 -10.16 -4.25
CA ARG A 238 12.25 -9.42 -3.58
C ARG A 238 10.90 -9.81 -4.18
N GLY A 239 10.13 -10.62 -3.46
CA GLY A 239 8.89 -11.24 -3.94
C GLY A 239 7.93 -10.27 -4.64
N GLU A 240 7.69 -9.08 -4.08
CA GLU A 240 6.76 -8.10 -4.68
C GLU A 240 7.32 -7.47 -5.96
N LEU A 241 8.62 -7.18 -5.99
CA LEU A 241 9.27 -6.62 -7.17
C LEU A 241 9.33 -7.65 -8.30
N LYS A 242 9.63 -8.91 -7.96
CA LYS A 242 9.59 -10.04 -8.88
C LYS A 242 8.20 -10.20 -9.51
N CYS A 243 7.13 -10.19 -8.71
CA CYS A 243 5.76 -10.31 -9.20
C CYS A 243 5.37 -9.15 -10.13
N LEU A 244 5.79 -7.92 -9.82
CA LEU A 244 5.52 -6.76 -10.68
C LEU A 244 6.19 -6.85 -12.04
N LEU A 245 7.46 -7.25 -12.09
CA LEU A 245 8.22 -7.29 -13.35
C LEU A 245 7.81 -8.44 -14.25
N ALA A 246 7.28 -9.50 -13.67
CA ALA A 246 6.78 -10.63 -14.40
C ALA A 246 5.63 -10.33 -15.36
N ILE A 247 4.86 -9.25 -15.15
CA ILE A 247 3.78 -8.82 -16.04
C ILE A 247 4.31 -8.53 -17.46
N ASN A 248 5.60 -8.20 -17.59
CA ASN A 248 6.24 -7.92 -18.88
C ASN A 248 6.90 -9.16 -19.50
N LEU A 249 6.68 -10.35 -18.95
CA LEU A 249 7.27 -11.61 -19.40
C LEU A 249 6.18 -12.60 -19.79
N ASP A 250 6.49 -13.51 -20.72
CA ASP A 250 5.55 -14.57 -21.13
C ASP A 250 5.18 -15.50 -19.96
N ASP A 251 3.97 -16.08 -20.01
CA ASP A 251 3.46 -17.03 -19.02
C ASP A 251 4.48 -18.15 -18.74
N GLY A 252 4.81 -18.35 -17.46
CA GLY A 252 5.84 -19.29 -16.99
C GLY A 252 7.19 -18.64 -16.62
N SER A 253 7.46 -17.41 -17.09
CA SER A 253 8.72 -16.70 -16.83
C SER A 253 8.94 -16.27 -15.37
N ILE A 254 7.88 -16.22 -14.55
CA ILE A 254 7.95 -15.99 -13.09
C ILE A 254 8.79 -17.08 -12.39
N ALA A 255 8.76 -18.30 -12.93
CA ALA A 255 9.48 -19.44 -12.37
C ALA A 255 10.97 -19.44 -12.76
N GLU A 256 11.42 -18.56 -13.65
CA GLU A 256 12.81 -18.49 -14.12
C GLU A 256 13.56 -17.29 -13.51
N PRO A 257 14.41 -17.50 -12.48
CA PRO A 257 15.13 -16.42 -11.82
C PRO A 257 16.04 -15.60 -12.75
N THR A 258 16.58 -16.24 -13.79
CA THR A 258 17.45 -15.62 -14.79
C THR A 258 16.73 -14.56 -15.62
N LYS A 259 15.47 -14.80 -16.02
CA LYS A 259 14.65 -13.83 -16.77
C LYS A 259 14.30 -12.61 -15.92
N ILE A 260 13.93 -12.82 -14.66
CA ILE A 260 13.65 -11.72 -13.71
C ILE A 260 14.91 -10.89 -13.45
N SER A 261 16.06 -11.53 -13.19
CA SER A 261 17.33 -10.83 -13.00
C SER A 261 17.72 -10.03 -14.25
N ALA A 262 17.50 -10.57 -15.45
CA ALA A 262 17.74 -9.84 -16.69
C ALA A 262 16.85 -8.60 -16.83
N GLU A 263 15.55 -8.68 -16.48
CA GLU A 263 14.66 -7.52 -16.52
C GLU A 263 15.02 -6.46 -15.46
N ILE A 264 15.42 -6.89 -14.26
CA ILE A 264 15.98 -6.00 -13.24
C ILE A 264 17.18 -5.23 -13.80
N LYS A 265 18.13 -5.93 -14.42
CA LYS A 265 19.34 -5.31 -15.01
C LYS A 265 19.00 -4.34 -16.14
N LYS A 266 17.96 -4.60 -16.94
CA LYS A 266 17.50 -3.63 -17.95
C LYS A 266 16.98 -2.33 -17.34
N ILE A 267 16.40 -2.38 -16.14
CA ILE A 267 15.82 -1.21 -15.48
C ILE A 267 16.85 -0.51 -14.60
N PHE A 268 17.52 -1.25 -13.72
CA PHE A 268 18.40 -0.75 -12.68
C PHE A 268 19.89 -0.88 -12.98
N GLU A 269 20.27 -1.35 -14.17
CA GLU A 269 21.64 -1.65 -14.64
C GLU A 269 22.27 -2.89 -14.01
N ASP A 270 22.00 -3.14 -12.73
CA ASP A 270 22.45 -4.34 -12.02
C ASP A 270 21.36 -4.90 -11.08
N ASP A 271 21.52 -6.17 -10.72
CA ASP A 271 20.64 -6.88 -9.77
C ASP A 271 21.23 -6.87 -8.36
N THR A 272 21.48 -5.65 -7.87
CA THR A 272 22.09 -5.41 -6.56
C THR A 272 21.27 -4.42 -5.72
N PRO A 273 21.27 -4.57 -4.38
CA PRO A 273 20.62 -3.61 -3.49
C PRO A 273 21.11 -2.17 -3.68
N GLU A 274 22.38 -1.99 -4.03
CA GLU A 274 23.02 -0.69 -4.20
C GLU A 274 22.36 0.12 -5.31
N LYS A 275 21.97 -0.52 -6.43
CA LYS A 275 21.30 0.17 -7.55
C LYS A 275 19.91 0.67 -7.21
N ILE A 276 19.19 -0.04 -6.33
CA ILE A 276 17.93 0.44 -5.78
C ILE A 276 18.20 1.66 -4.90
N ARG A 277 19.19 1.59 -4.00
CA ARG A 277 19.54 2.70 -3.09
C ARG A 277 20.00 3.95 -3.85
N GLU A 278 20.84 3.80 -4.87
CA GLU A 278 21.25 4.92 -5.74
C GLU A 278 20.03 5.60 -6.39
N THR A 279 19.03 4.82 -6.79
CA THR A 279 17.78 5.34 -7.36
C THR A 279 16.95 6.06 -6.29
N GLU A 280 16.79 5.45 -5.10
CA GLU A 280 16.10 6.06 -3.96
C GLU A 280 16.75 7.38 -3.53
N ASP A 281 18.09 7.43 -3.49
CA ASP A 281 18.87 8.62 -3.15
C ASP A 281 18.65 9.70 -4.21
N ALA A 282 18.73 9.38 -5.49
CA ALA A 282 18.49 10.33 -6.57
C ALA A 282 17.06 10.89 -6.56
N ILE A 283 16.05 10.05 -6.27
CA ILE A 283 14.66 10.48 -6.06
C ILE A 283 14.60 11.45 -4.87
N SER A 284 15.25 11.10 -3.77
CA SER A 284 15.21 11.87 -2.53
C SER A 284 15.87 13.25 -2.67
N HIS A 285 16.94 13.38 -3.45
CA HIS A 285 17.66 14.64 -3.68
C HIS A 285 16.99 15.55 -4.72
N GLU A 286 15.91 15.11 -5.36
CA GLU A 286 15.18 15.94 -6.32
C GLU A 286 14.60 17.18 -5.64
N LYS A 287 14.96 18.35 -6.16
CA LYS A 287 14.57 19.63 -5.58
C LYS A 287 13.17 20.02 -6.06
N ILE A 288 12.28 20.29 -5.11
CA ILE A 288 10.96 20.86 -5.34
C ILE A 288 11.00 22.36 -5.01
N PRO A 289 10.69 23.25 -5.97
CA PRO A 289 10.67 24.68 -5.72
C PRO A 289 9.59 25.12 -4.73
N ALA A 290 9.86 26.19 -4.00
CA ALA A 290 8.89 26.89 -3.17
C ALA A 290 7.62 27.24 -3.96
N LYS A 291 6.50 27.37 -3.26
CA LYS A 291 5.14 27.65 -3.76
C LYS A 291 4.51 26.52 -4.58
N THR A 292 5.27 25.52 -5.01
CA THR A 292 4.74 24.32 -5.67
C THR A 292 3.79 23.60 -4.71
N ALA A 293 2.53 23.44 -5.12
CA ALA A 293 1.48 22.78 -4.33
C ALA A 293 1.40 23.24 -2.85
N GLY A 294 1.65 24.54 -2.58
CA GLY A 294 1.58 25.12 -1.24
C GLY A 294 2.85 25.05 -0.39
N LEU A 295 3.98 24.58 -0.92
CA LEU A 295 5.25 24.59 -0.19
C LEU A 295 5.72 26.01 0.15
N HIS A 296 6.22 26.23 1.37
CA HIS A 296 6.70 27.55 1.81
C HIS A 296 8.14 27.86 1.40
N ALA A 297 8.96 26.84 1.15
CA ALA A 297 10.36 26.97 0.77
C ALA A 297 10.75 25.83 -0.17
N ASP A 298 11.89 25.99 -0.84
CA ASP A 298 12.51 24.91 -1.59
C ASP A 298 12.82 23.74 -0.66
N LYS A 299 12.52 22.51 -1.10
CA LYS A 299 12.83 21.29 -0.34
C LYS A 299 13.30 20.18 -1.26
N MET A 300 14.15 19.29 -0.76
CA MET A 300 14.38 18.01 -1.42
C MET A 300 13.18 17.09 -1.17
N LEU A 301 12.83 16.24 -2.13
CA LEU A 301 11.70 15.30 -1.99
C LEU A 301 11.83 14.40 -0.75
N GLY A 302 13.05 14.00 -0.40
CA GLY A 302 13.35 13.19 0.78
C GLY A 302 13.05 13.90 2.11
N GLU A 303 13.01 15.23 2.13
CA GLU A 303 12.74 16.04 3.34
C GLU A 303 11.24 16.25 3.59
N ILE A 304 10.38 15.89 2.63
CA ILE A 304 8.93 16.08 2.72
C ILE A 304 8.32 14.84 3.38
N GLU A 305 8.09 14.92 4.68
CA GLU A 305 7.57 13.80 5.49
C GLU A 305 6.04 13.73 5.59
N ASP A 306 5.34 14.81 5.25
CA ASP A 306 3.89 14.85 5.30
C ASP A 306 3.28 14.21 4.04
N ILE A 307 2.46 13.18 4.25
CA ILE A 307 1.83 12.42 3.15
C ILE A 307 0.83 13.31 2.40
N GLU A 308 0.07 14.16 3.10
CA GLU A 308 -0.90 15.05 2.45
C GLU A 308 -0.19 16.03 1.50
N GLN A 309 0.93 16.62 1.94
CA GLN A 309 1.76 17.46 1.09
C GLN A 309 2.36 16.70 -0.11
N LEU A 310 2.77 15.44 0.07
CA LEU A 310 3.25 14.60 -1.04
C LEU A 310 2.14 14.31 -2.06
N GLU A 311 0.92 13.99 -1.62
CA GLU A 311 -0.22 13.76 -2.53
C GLU A 311 -0.59 15.03 -3.33
N LYS A 312 -0.57 16.20 -2.68
CA LYS A 312 -0.77 17.50 -3.38
C LYS A 312 0.29 17.73 -4.46
N LEU A 313 1.55 17.39 -4.16
CA LEU A 313 2.65 17.51 -5.13
C LEU A 313 2.50 16.50 -6.27
N GLN A 314 2.11 15.26 -5.96
CA GLN A 314 1.86 14.26 -6.98
C GLN A 314 0.76 14.73 -7.94
N TYR A 315 -0.38 15.18 -7.43
CA TYR A 315 -1.45 15.75 -8.25
C TYR A 315 -0.95 16.92 -9.12
N TYR A 316 -0.18 17.85 -8.55
CA TYR A 316 0.38 18.98 -9.29
C TYR A 316 1.25 18.51 -10.48
N TYR A 317 2.18 17.59 -10.24
CA TYR A 317 3.10 17.12 -11.29
C TYR A 317 2.42 16.18 -12.30
N ASP A 318 1.40 15.42 -11.91
CA ASP A 318 0.58 14.64 -12.84
C ASP A 318 -0.19 15.56 -13.80
N VAL A 319 -0.70 16.70 -13.31
CA VAL A 319 -1.33 17.73 -14.16
C VAL A 319 -0.32 18.38 -15.11
N GLU A 320 0.88 18.71 -14.63
CA GLU A 320 1.95 19.26 -15.48
C GLU A 320 2.41 18.26 -16.55
N LEU A 321 2.51 16.97 -16.19
CA LEU A 321 2.78 15.89 -17.13
C LEU A 321 1.70 15.84 -18.22
N LEU A 322 0.42 15.86 -17.85
CA LEU A 322 -0.69 15.85 -18.81
C LEU A 322 -0.65 17.06 -19.76
N LYS A 323 -0.38 18.26 -19.24
CA LYS A 323 -0.22 19.48 -20.07
C LYS A 323 0.92 19.33 -21.07
N ASN A 324 2.07 18.81 -20.64
CA ASN A 324 3.22 18.58 -21.51
C ASN A 324 2.90 17.58 -22.61
N MET A 325 2.20 16.48 -22.30
CA MET A 325 1.76 15.50 -23.29
C MET A 325 0.79 16.11 -24.31
N GLN A 326 -0.16 16.94 -23.86
CA GLN A 326 -1.08 17.65 -24.77
C GLN A 326 -0.35 18.63 -25.69
N SER A 327 0.63 19.38 -25.16
CA SER A 327 1.47 20.28 -25.95
C SER A 327 2.28 19.53 -26.99
N LEU A 328 2.93 18.42 -26.62
CA LEU A 328 3.68 17.57 -27.56
C LEU A 328 2.79 16.99 -28.65
N LYS A 329 1.59 16.52 -28.30
CA LYS A 329 0.62 16.02 -29.28
C LYS A 329 0.27 17.11 -30.29
N LYS A 330 0.00 18.34 -29.83
CA LYS A 330 -0.30 19.48 -30.71
C LYS A 330 0.89 19.82 -31.61
N GLN A 331 2.11 19.84 -31.09
CA GLN A 331 3.32 20.07 -31.88
C GLN A 331 3.53 18.97 -32.93
N LEU A 332 3.23 17.71 -32.60
CA LEU A 332 3.32 16.60 -33.54
C LEU A 332 2.27 16.75 -34.66
N GLU A 333 1.04 17.10 -34.31
CA GLU A 333 -0.02 17.38 -35.29
C GLU A 333 0.34 18.56 -36.21
N GLU A 334 0.95 19.62 -35.67
CA GLU A 334 1.43 20.77 -36.44
C GLU A 334 2.64 20.44 -37.32
N ALA A 335 3.57 19.61 -36.85
CA ALA A 335 4.73 19.15 -37.61
C ALA A 335 4.39 18.13 -38.70
N GLN A 336 3.30 17.37 -38.52
CA GLN A 336 2.77 16.41 -39.49
C GLN A 336 1.83 17.04 -40.50
N LYS A 337 1.43 18.30 -40.34
CA LYS A 337 0.79 19.04 -41.43
C LYS A 337 1.78 19.07 -42.59
N PRO A 338 1.39 18.64 -43.81
CA PRO A 338 2.29 18.71 -44.94
C PRO A 338 2.82 20.14 -45.03
N LYS A 339 4.15 20.30 -45.13
CA LYS A 339 4.74 21.56 -45.58
C LYS A 339 4.01 21.86 -46.87
N GLN A 340 3.16 22.89 -46.88
CA GLN A 340 2.51 23.34 -48.11
C GLN A 340 3.62 23.62 -49.11
N GLN A 341 3.89 22.67 -50.00
CA GLN A 341 4.51 22.98 -51.27
C GLN A 341 3.51 23.86 -52.00
N GLN A 342 3.99 24.97 -52.55
CA GLN A 342 3.14 26.02 -53.12
C GLN A 342 2.03 25.43 -53.99
N PRO A 343 0.79 25.94 -53.87
CA PRO A 343 -0.34 25.47 -54.67
C PRO A 343 0.02 25.50 -56.17
N THR A 344 -0.51 24.54 -56.92
CA THR A 344 -0.39 24.41 -58.38
C THR A 344 -0.57 25.73 -59.14
N GLU A 345 -1.44 26.61 -58.66
CA GLU A 345 -1.64 27.95 -59.21
C GLU A 345 -0.38 28.82 -59.21
N ASP A 346 0.48 28.72 -58.20
CA ASP A 346 1.71 29.51 -58.14
C ASP A 346 2.77 29.00 -59.12
N LYS A 347 2.86 27.67 -59.33
CA LYS A 347 3.77 27.07 -60.31
C LYS A 347 3.35 27.42 -61.74
N GLU A 348 2.05 27.41 -62.04
CA GLU A 348 1.52 27.81 -63.35
C GLU A 348 1.74 29.32 -63.62
N LYS A 349 1.53 30.19 -62.61
CA LYS A 349 1.82 31.62 -62.72
C LYS A 349 3.29 31.91 -63.03
N VAL A 350 4.21 31.13 -62.43
CA VAL A 350 5.66 31.26 -62.70
C VAL A 350 5.99 30.91 -64.16
N CYS A 351 5.35 29.89 -64.74
CA CYS A 351 5.52 29.58 -66.16
C CYS A 351 4.89 30.67 -67.05
N ASN A 352 3.66 31.09 -66.75
CA ASN A 352 2.92 32.07 -67.55
C ASN A 352 3.58 33.46 -67.56
N ALA A 353 4.43 33.79 -66.57
CA ALA A 353 5.19 35.04 -66.54
C ALA A 353 6.18 35.19 -67.72
N ALA A 354 6.64 34.08 -68.33
CA ALA A 354 7.44 34.12 -69.55
C ALA A 354 6.60 34.44 -70.80
N GLY A 355 5.27 34.36 -70.70
CA GLY A 355 4.32 34.73 -71.73
C GLY A 355 4.57 34.00 -73.06
N ASN A 356 4.83 34.78 -74.11
CA ASN A 356 5.08 34.30 -75.47
C ASN A 356 6.56 34.14 -75.83
N ASP A 357 7.46 34.41 -74.89
CA ASP A 357 8.90 34.38 -75.12
C ASP A 357 9.44 32.94 -75.00
N LYS A 358 9.78 32.36 -76.15
CA LYS A 358 10.26 30.98 -76.24
C LYS A 358 11.59 30.78 -75.51
N ASP A 359 12.47 31.76 -75.50
CA ASP A 359 13.80 31.61 -74.93
C ASP A 359 13.74 31.79 -73.41
N LYS A 360 12.96 32.76 -72.90
CA LYS A 360 12.64 32.84 -71.47
C LYS A 360 11.93 31.60 -70.94
N CYS A 361 11.03 31.00 -71.73
CA CYS A 361 10.37 29.77 -71.32
C CYS A 361 11.34 28.57 -71.24
N LYS A 362 12.34 28.49 -72.14
CA LYS A 362 13.37 27.43 -72.08
C LYS A 362 14.26 27.56 -70.85
N GLU A 363 14.55 28.77 -70.40
CA GLU A 363 15.29 29.00 -69.15
C GLU A 363 14.51 28.47 -67.92
N LEU A 364 13.19 28.37 -68.02
CA LEU A 364 12.31 27.84 -66.97
C LEU A 364 12.06 26.32 -67.09
N LYS A 365 12.78 25.62 -67.97
CA LYS A 365 12.62 24.17 -68.17
C LYS A 365 12.94 23.37 -66.90
N GLU A 366 13.87 23.86 -66.07
CA GLU A 366 14.20 23.27 -64.76
C GLU A 366 13.06 23.39 -63.73
N LYS A 367 12.04 24.22 -64.01
CA LYS A 367 10.80 24.35 -63.22
C LYS A 367 9.60 23.65 -63.89
N ASP A 368 9.90 22.73 -64.81
CA ASP A 368 8.91 21.97 -65.59
C ASP A 368 7.99 22.82 -66.48
N CYS A 369 8.41 24.03 -66.85
CA CYS A 369 7.68 24.86 -67.82
C CYS A 369 7.96 24.42 -69.26
N VAL A 370 6.92 24.37 -70.09
CA VAL A 370 6.98 23.94 -71.49
C VAL A 370 6.35 25.00 -72.39
N PHE A 371 7.04 25.32 -73.49
CA PHE A 371 6.55 26.26 -74.49
C PHE A 371 5.61 25.56 -75.49
N ASN A 372 4.34 25.92 -75.46
CA ASN A 372 3.32 25.50 -76.39
C ASN A 372 3.08 26.58 -77.46
N LYS A 373 3.45 26.29 -78.71
CA LYS A 373 3.29 27.24 -79.84
C LYS A 373 1.82 27.54 -80.16
N ASP A 374 0.92 26.61 -79.84
CA ASP A 374 -0.51 26.71 -80.09
C ASP A 374 -1.27 27.29 -78.88
N GLY A 375 -0.54 27.76 -77.86
CA GLY A 375 -1.12 28.41 -76.68
C GLY A 375 -1.70 29.80 -77.00
N LYS A 376 -2.60 30.28 -76.12
CA LYS A 376 -3.15 31.63 -76.20
C LYS A 376 -2.02 32.67 -76.07
N ASP A 377 -2.17 33.81 -76.72
CA ASP A 377 -1.20 34.90 -76.60
C ASP A 377 -1.12 35.38 -75.14
N GLY A 378 0.09 35.33 -74.58
CA GLY A 378 0.37 35.60 -73.17
C GLY A 378 0.48 34.35 -72.29
N GLU A 379 0.16 33.16 -72.80
CA GLU A 379 0.12 31.89 -72.05
C GLU A 379 0.80 30.73 -72.83
N LYS A 380 1.79 31.04 -73.67
CA LYS A 380 2.49 30.00 -74.45
C LYS A 380 3.52 29.25 -73.61
N CYS A 381 3.91 29.74 -72.44
CA CYS A 381 4.75 29.01 -71.49
C CYS A 381 3.91 28.52 -70.31
N THR A 382 3.65 27.22 -70.23
CA THR A 382 2.77 26.62 -69.20
C THR A 382 3.47 25.46 -68.51
N LEU A 383 3.03 25.09 -67.30
CA LEU A 383 3.58 23.91 -66.61
C LEU A 383 3.30 22.63 -67.43
N SER A 384 4.26 21.69 -67.44
CA SER A 384 4.16 20.45 -68.17
C SER A 384 2.95 19.61 -67.72
N LYS A 385 2.40 18.79 -68.62
CA LYS A 385 1.25 17.93 -68.30
C LYS A 385 1.58 16.88 -67.23
N GLU A 386 2.85 16.45 -67.16
CA GLU A 386 3.34 15.50 -66.17
C GLU A 386 3.41 16.17 -64.79
N ALA A 387 4.00 17.36 -64.71
CA ALA A 387 4.04 18.14 -63.46
C ALA A 387 2.65 18.61 -63.00
N LYS A 388 1.71 18.92 -63.92
CA LYS A 388 0.30 19.18 -63.58
C LYS A 388 -0.38 17.96 -62.95
N LYS A 389 -0.14 16.76 -63.48
CA LYS A 389 -0.71 15.51 -62.96
C LYS A 389 -0.12 15.09 -61.61
N GLU A 390 1.18 15.25 -61.42
CA GLU A 390 1.81 14.99 -60.12
C GLU A 390 1.28 15.95 -59.06
N ALA A 391 1.16 17.23 -59.38
CA ALA A 391 0.67 18.22 -58.44
C ALA A 391 -0.85 18.12 -58.17
N GLU A 392 -1.66 17.61 -59.12
CA GLU A 392 -3.07 17.26 -58.89
C GLU A 392 -3.23 16.00 -58.00
N LYS A 393 -2.36 15.00 -58.15
CA LYS A 393 -2.34 13.82 -57.27
C LYS A 393 -1.93 14.19 -55.85
N GLU A 394 -0.96 15.08 -55.69
CA GLU A 394 -0.48 15.58 -54.38
C GLU A 394 -1.57 16.41 -53.66
N ASN A 395 -2.38 17.16 -54.42
CA ASN A 395 -3.55 17.85 -53.87
C ASN A 395 -4.70 16.89 -53.50
N GLN A 396 -4.87 15.76 -54.19
CA GLN A 396 -5.89 14.76 -53.83
C GLN A 396 -5.55 13.98 -52.55
N GLU A 397 -4.27 13.80 -52.22
CA GLU A 397 -3.88 13.15 -50.95
C GLU A 397 -4.18 14.01 -49.71
N THR A 398 -4.53 15.30 -49.87
CA THR A 398 -5.00 16.15 -48.76
C THR A 398 -6.52 16.11 -48.52
N GLU A 399 -7.31 15.50 -49.42
CA GLU A 399 -8.76 15.29 -49.22
C GLU A 399 -9.13 13.86 -48.78
N GLY A 400 -8.14 13.00 -48.53
CA GLY A 400 -8.32 11.65 -48.02
C GLY A 400 -8.40 11.56 -46.48
N ARG A 401 -9.40 12.21 -45.85
CA ARG A 401 -9.87 11.73 -44.54
C ARG A 401 -11.00 10.74 -44.79
N ASP A 402 -10.83 9.53 -44.24
CA ASP A 402 -11.76 8.40 -44.29
C ASP A 402 -13.22 8.82 -44.51
N GLY A 403 -13.86 8.25 -45.53
CA GLY A 403 -15.26 8.45 -45.90
C GLY A 403 -16.27 7.96 -44.85
N LYS A 404 -16.08 8.32 -43.58
CA LYS A 404 -17.03 8.17 -42.48
C LYS A 404 -17.54 9.57 -42.13
N PRO A 405 -18.84 9.85 -42.30
CA PRO A 405 -19.39 11.15 -41.93
C PRO A 405 -19.18 11.41 -40.43
N ASP A 406 -18.75 12.62 -40.09
CA ASP A 406 -18.62 13.09 -38.70
C ASP A 406 -20.02 13.32 -38.12
N CYS A 407 -20.58 12.25 -37.53
CA CYS A 407 -21.95 12.21 -37.05
C CYS A 407 -22.28 13.29 -36.02
N SER A 408 -21.27 13.76 -35.25
CA SER A 408 -21.43 14.78 -34.22
C SER A 408 -21.79 16.17 -34.78
N LYS A 409 -21.60 16.40 -36.08
CA LYS A 409 -21.97 17.65 -36.78
C LYS A 409 -23.37 17.63 -37.38
N LEU A 410 -24.07 16.49 -37.29
CA LEU A 410 -25.42 16.33 -37.84
C LEU A 410 -26.44 16.69 -36.77
N LEU A 411 -26.89 17.94 -36.80
CA LEU A 411 -27.73 18.53 -35.75
C LEU A 411 -29.23 18.21 -35.89
N THR A 412 -29.62 17.47 -36.93
CA THR A 412 -31.02 17.09 -37.16
C THR A 412 -31.16 15.60 -37.41
N GLN A 413 -32.29 15.03 -36.98
CA GLN A 413 -32.59 13.61 -37.18
C GLN A 413 -32.53 13.24 -38.68
N GLN A 414 -33.10 14.08 -39.56
CA GLN A 414 -33.09 13.83 -41.00
C GLN A 414 -31.66 13.82 -41.57
N ALA A 415 -30.79 14.74 -41.15
CA ALA A 415 -29.40 14.76 -41.60
C ALA A 415 -28.61 13.55 -41.07
N CYS A 416 -28.91 13.11 -39.85
CA CYS A 416 -28.33 11.91 -39.23
C CYS A 416 -28.72 10.62 -39.97
N GLU A 417 -29.98 10.52 -40.42
CA GLU A 417 -30.49 9.37 -41.18
C GLU A 417 -29.99 9.37 -42.63
N ASP A 418 -29.91 10.55 -43.25
CA ASP A 418 -29.39 10.72 -44.61
C ASP A 418 -27.91 10.33 -44.74
N ALA A 419 -27.13 10.44 -43.67
CA ALA A 419 -25.73 9.99 -43.61
C ALA A 419 -25.57 8.46 -43.76
N ASN A 420 -26.67 7.70 -43.76
CA ASN A 420 -26.68 6.23 -43.88
C ASN A 420 -27.13 5.72 -45.27
N LYS A 421 -27.22 6.58 -46.29
CA LYS A 421 -27.80 6.26 -47.62
C LYS A 421 -27.06 5.19 -48.45
N ASN A 422 -25.86 4.76 -48.04
CA ASN A 422 -25.06 3.76 -48.76
C ASN A 422 -25.21 2.31 -48.23
N GLY A 423 -26.28 2.01 -47.50
CA GLY A 423 -26.56 0.66 -46.96
C GLY A 423 -25.70 0.26 -45.75
N LYS A 424 -24.77 1.12 -45.33
CA LYS A 424 -23.98 0.98 -44.10
C LYS A 424 -24.45 2.02 -43.08
N LYS A 425 -24.77 1.58 -41.85
CA LYS A 425 -25.13 2.48 -40.75
C LYS A 425 -23.86 3.06 -40.12
N HIS A 426 -23.60 4.34 -40.38
CA HIS A 426 -22.45 5.08 -39.85
C HIS A 426 -22.82 5.89 -38.60
N CYS A 427 -24.05 6.43 -38.56
CA CYS A 427 -24.53 7.34 -37.52
C CYS A 427 -25.89 6.90 -36.96
N GLY A 428 -26.13 7.17 -35.67
CA GLY A 428 -27.38 6.87 -34.98
C GLY A 428 -27.88 8.06 -34.15
N TRP A 429 -29.18 8.38 -34.30
CA TRP A 429 -29.88 9.39 -33.50
C TRP A 429 -30.29 8.81 -32.15
N LYS A 430 -29.91 9.47 -31.05
CA LYS A 430 -30.35 9.08 -29.70
C LYS A 430 -31.33 10.11 -29.17
N LYS A 431 -32.55 9.66 -28.84
CA LYS A 431 -33.50 10.43 -28.03
C LYS A 431 -33.16 10.20 -26.56
N GLY A 432 -33.11 11.26 -25.76
CA GLY A 432 -32.92 11.15 -24.31
C GLY A 432 -34.04 10.30 -23.69
N GLY A 433 -33.69 9.34 -22.84
CA GLY A 433 -34.66 8.55 -22.07
C GLY A 433 -35.13 9.29 -20.80
N ASP A 434 -36.31 8.94 -20.30
CA ASP A 434 -37.12 9.65 -19.29
C ASP A 434 -36.54 9.77 -17.86
N SER A 435 -35.24 9.54 -17.66
CA SER A 435 -34.61 9.64 -16.34
C SER A 435 -33.27 10.35 -16.40
N GLU A 436 -33.32 11.68 -16.48
CA GLU A 436 -32.32 12.69 -16.06
C GLU A 436 -32.61 14.00 -16.81
N SER A 437 -32.71 15.12 -16.09
CA SER A 437 -33.37 16.36 -16.53
C SER A 437 -32.65 17.21 -17.58
N ASP A 438 -31.55 16.75 -18.19
CA ASP A 438 -30.84 17.51 -19.22
C ASP A 438 -30.19 16.57 -20.24
N LYS A 439 -30.90 16.23 -21.34
CA LYS A 439 -30.28 15.56 -22.49
C LYS A 439 -30.78 16.16 -23.81
N GLU A 440 -29.87 16.82 -24.51
CA GLU A 440 -30.04 17.24 -25.92
C GLU A 440 -30.12 16.00 -26.83
N GLU A 441 -31.07 16.01 -27.77
CA GLU A 441 -31.09 15.02 -28.85
C GLU A 441 -29.87 15.24 -29.76
N ALA A 442 -29.11 14.17 -30.01
CA ALA A 442 -27.88 14.29 -30.79
C ALA A 442 -27.63 13.05 -31.67
N CYS A 443 -27.04 13.30 -32.84
CA CYS A 443 -26.51 12.28 -33.72
C CYS A 443 -25.11 11.85 -33.26
N SER A 444 -24.85 10.54 -33.17
CA SER A 444 -23.56 10.00 -32.73
C SER A 444 -23.11 8.83 -33.61
N ALA A 445 -21.80 8.59 -33.69
CA ALA A 445 -21.27 7.47 -34.46
C ALA A 445 -21.66 6.13 -33.84
N LEU A 446 -22.09 5.18 -34.67
CA LEU A 446 -22.33 3.80 -34.24
C LEU A 446 -20.99 3.06 -34.15
N SER A 447 -20.64 2.60 -32.95
CA SER A 447 -19.50 1.69 -32.75
C SER A 447 -19.88 0.30 -33.22
N VAL A 448 -19.26 -0.18 -34.29
CA VAL A 448 -19.27 -1.59 -34.65
C VAL A 448 -18.27 -2.27 -33.72
N LEU A 449 -18.77 -3.06 -32.76
CA LEU A 449 -17.97 -4.06 -32.07
C LEU A 449 -17.58 -5.12 -33.11
N LEU A 450 -16.29 -5.18 -33.45
CA LEU A 450 -15.66 -6.32 -34.11
C LEU A 450 -14.97 -7.16 -33.04
#